data_AF-A0A2N2T8X6-F1
#
_entry.id   AF-A0A2N2T8X6-F1
#
_cell.length_a   1.000
_cell.length_b   1.000
_cell.length_c   1.000
_cell.angle_alpha   90.00
_cell.angle_beta   90.00
_cell.angle_gamma   90.00
#
_symmetry.space_group_name_H-M   'P 1'
#
loop_
_entity.id
_entity.type
_entity.pdbx_description
1 polymer ?
#
loop_
_entity_poly.entity_id
_entity_poly.type
_entity_poly.pdbx_seq_one_letter_code
_entity_poly.pdbx_strand_id
1 'polypeptide(L)'
;IPGTSRSGATIIGGLFLGLSRKAAAEFSFLLAIPTMLAATAYDLYKNWQLFDAGDIPLFVVGGTAAFVSALIAVRTLLKFVSRHDYTVFAWYRIIFGGVVLATAYSGLVDWGTVY
;
A
#
# COMPACT_ATOMS: atom_id res chain seq x y z
N ILE A 1 -2.36 -1.78 -12.29
CA ILE A 1 -2.96 -3.09 -11.97
C ILE A 1 -3.27 -3.11 -10.47
N PRO A 2 -4.55 -3.05 -10.05
CA PRO A 2 -4.94 -3.18 -8.65
C PRO A 2 -4.40 -4.47 -8.03
N GLY A 3 -4.05 -4.43 -6.75
CA GLY A 3 -3.42 -5.57 -6.06
C GLY A 3 -1.90 -5.70 -6.30
N THR A 4 -1.36 -5.18 -7.42
CA THR A 4 0.09 -5.02 -7.58
C THR A 4 0.58 -3.96 -6.59
N SER A 5 1.46 -4.37 -5.66
CA SER A 5 2.03 -3.42 -4.70
C SER A 5 2.88 -2.39 -5.41
N ARG A 6 2.51 -1.11 -5.28
CA ARG A 6 3.28 0.01 -5.84
C ARG A 6 4.71 0.03 -5.31
N SER A 7 4.89 -0.10 -3.99
CA SER A 7 6.23 -0.16 -3.40
C SER A 7 7.01 -1.40 -3.82
N GLY A 8 6.35 -2.57 -3.92
CA GLY A 8 6.98 -3.80 -4.40
C GLY A 8 7.50 -3.66 -5.83
N ALA A 9 6.68 -3.12 -6.74
CA ALA A 9 7.06 -2.90 -8.12
C ALA A 9 8.25 -1.93 -8.25
N THR A 10 8.24 -0.80 -7.54
CA THR A 10 9.32 0.20 -7.61
C THR A 10 10.60 -0.27 -6.91
N ILE A 11 10.49 -0.99 -5.79
CA ILE A 11 11.66 -1.56 -5.10
C ILE A 11 12.31 -2.63 -5.97
N ILE A 12 11.54 -3.60 -6.47
CA ILE A 12 12.07 -4.67 -7.31
C ILE A 12 12.68 -4.09 -8.59
N GLY A 13 12.03 -3.11 -9.23
CA GLY A 13 12.60 -2.39 -10.36
C GLY A 13 13.92 -1.70 -10.01
N GLY A 14 14.00 -1.01 -8.86
CA GLY A 14 15.24 -0.41 -8.38
C GLY A 14 16.36 -1.43 -8.14
N LEU A 15 16.03 -2.59 -7.57
CA LEU A 15 16.99 -3.69 -7.38
C LEU A 15 17.51 -4.24 -8.71
N PHE A 16 16.64 -4.41 -9.71
CA PHE A 16 17.05 -4.82 -11.06
C PHE A 16 17.98 -3.80 -11.74
N LEU A 17 17.82 -2.52 -11.41
CA LEU A 17 18.70 -1.44 -11.86
C LEU A 17 19.97 -1.27 -11.01
N GLY A 18 20.22 -2.17 -10.05
CA GLY A 18 21.44 -2.19 -9.25
C GLY A 18 21.41 -1.33 -7.99
N LEU A 19 20.27 -0.78 -7.58
CA LEU A 19 20.15 -0.09 -6.29
C LEU A 19 20.30 -1.08 -5.13
N SER A 20 20.85 -0.61 -4.01
CA SER A 20 20.81 -1.37 -2.76
C SER A 20 19.37 -1.48 -2.24
N ARG A 21 19.07 -2.52 -1.44
CA ARG A 21 17.72 -2.72 -0.85
C ARG A 21 17.21 -1.50 -0.09
N LYS A 22 18.10 -0.83 0.65
CA LYS A 22 17.79 0.39 1.39
C LYS A 22 17.52 1.55 0.45
N ALA A 23 18.41 1.80 -0.52
CA ALA A 23 18.23 2.89 -1.49
C ALA A 23 16.96 2.71 -2.33
N ALA A 24 16.66 1.49 -2.77
CA ALA A 24 15.44 1.17 -3.51
C ALA A 24 14.17 1.44 -2.68
N ALA A 25 14.18 1.09 -1.39
CA ALA A 25 13.07 1.38 -0.47
C ALA A 25 12.90 2.89 -0.23
N GLU A 26 14.00 3.61 0.04
CA GLU A 26 13.98 5.07 0.23
C GLU A 26 13.46 5.78 -1.02
N PHE A 27 13.98 5.41 -2.20
CA PHE A 27 13.48 5.93 -3.48
C PHE A 27 11.99 5.64 -3.67
N SER A 28 11.55 4.41 -3.40
CA SER A 28 10.14 4.02 -3.49
C SER A 28 9.23 4.83 -2.56
N PHE A 29 9.71 5.20 -1.37
CA PHE A 29 8.96 6.03 -0.43
C PHE A 29 8.96 7.50 -0.81
N LEU A 30 10.06 8.03 -1.33
CA LEU A 30 10.10 9.40 -1.86
C LEU A 30 9.19 9.55 -3.08
N LEU A 31 9.25 8.60 -4.02
CA LEU A 31 8.36 8.57 -5.18
C LEU A 31 6.89 8.47 -4.78
N ALA A 32 6.58 7.86 -3.63
CA ALA A 32 5.24 7.77 -3.07
C ALA A 32 4.56 9.13 -2.90
N ILE A 33 5.34 10.12 -2.45
CA ILE A 33 4.82 11.40 -1.99
C ILE A 33 4.09 12.11 -3.12
N PRO A 34 4.74 12.45 -4.26
CA PRO A 34 4.03 13.13 -5.35
C PRO A 34 2.98 12.22 -6.01
N THR A 35 3.26 10.92 -6.16
CA THR A 35 2.36 10.01 -6.89
C THR A 35 1.06 9.73 -6.13
N MET A 36 1.13 9.44 -4.84
CA MET A 36 -0.06 9.19 -4.03
C MET A 36 -0.81 10.48 -3.71
N LEU A 37 -0.12 11.60 -3.48
CA LEU A 37 -0.81 12.88 -3.28
C LEU A 37 -1.64 13.24 -4.52
N ALA A 38 -1.06 13.12 -5.71
CA ALA A 38 -1.79 13.35 -6.96
C ALA A 38 -2.96 12.38 -7.13
N ALA A 39 -2.74 11.08 -6.90
CA ALA A 39 -3.78 10.06 -7.03
C ALA A 39 -4.93 10.27 -6.02
N THR A 40 -4.62 10.50 -4.75
CA THR A 40 -5.62 10.76 -3.70
C THR A 40 -6.37 12.06 -3.94
N ALA A 41 -5.70 13.14 -4.34
CA ALA A 41 -6.36 14.40 -4.64
C ALA A 41 -7.31 14.27 -5.84
N TYR A 42 -6.88 13.55 -6.88
CA TYR A 42 -7.71 13.28 -8.05
C TYR A 42 -8.93 12.41 -7.72
N ASP A 43 -8.73 11.37 -6.91
CA ASP A 43 -9.80 10.47 -6.48
C ASP A 43 -10.81 11.18 -5.57
N LEU A 44 -10.32 12.01 -4.64
CA LEU A 44 -11.16 12.85 -3.79
C LEU A 44 -11.96 13.86 -4.63
N TYR A 45 -11.34 14.50 -5.62
CA TYR A 45 -12.04 15.44 -6.50
C TYR A 45 -13.18 14.75 -7.27
N LYS A 46 -12.94 13.55 -7.80
CA LYS A 46 -13.95 12.79 -8.56
C LYS A 46 -15.10 12.29 -7.69
N ASN A 47 -14.82 11.94 -6.45
CA ASN A 47 -15.77 11.30 -5.55
C ASN A 47 -16.23 12.22 -4.40
N TRP A 48 -15.95 13.52 -4.48
CA TRP A 48 -16.25 14.48 -3.42
C TRP A 48 -17.73 14.46 -2.99
N GLN A 49 -18.63 14.20 -3.93
CA GLN A 49 -20.07 14.14 -3.68
C GLN A 49 -20.52 12.95 -2.80
N LEU A 50 -19.64 11.97 -2.55
CA LEU A 50 -19.92 10.83 -1.69
C LEU A 50 -19.76 11.15 -0.19
N PHE A 51 -19.24 12.33 0.16
CA PHE A 51 -18.89 12.69 1.52
C PHE A 51 -19.74 13.85 2.04
N ASP A 52 -20.06 13.82 3.33
CA ASP A 52 -20.73 14.92 4.04
C ASP A 52 -19.86 15.41 5.22
N ALA A 53 -20.21 16.56 5.80
CA ALA A 53 -19.53 17.10 6.98
C ALA A 53 -19.58 16.15 8.19
N GLY A 54 -20.58 15.27 8.25
CA GLY A 54 -20.68 14.21 9.25
C GLY A 54 -19.52 13.20 9.24
N ASP A 55 -18.80 13.05 8.12
CA ASP A 55 -17.69 12.09 7.98
C ASP A 55 -16.35 12.63 8.50
N ILE A 56 -16.27 13.92 8.81
CA ILE A 56 -15.03 14.58 9.27
C ILE A 56 -14.40 13.86 10.48
N PRO A 57 -15.14 13.49 11.55
CA PRO A 57 -14.55 12.76 12.67
C PRO A 57 -13.94 11.42 12.25
N LEU A 58 -14.56 10.70 11.32
CA LEU A 58 -14.05 9.43 10.80
C LEU A 58 -12.74 9.64 10.04
N PHE A 59 -12.66 10.67 9.20
CA PHE A 59 -11.43 11.01 8.48
C PHE A 59 -10.30 11.44 9.40
N VAL A 60 -10.59 12.20 10.45
CA VAL A 60 -9.55 12.64 11.41
C VAL A 60 -8.98 11.43 12.16
N VAL A 61 -9.83 10.54 12.65
CA VAL A 61 -9.39 9.33 13.38
C VAL A 61 -8.64 8.39 12.44
N GLY A 62 -9.22 8.07 11.28
CA GLY A 62 -8.61 7.18 10.30
C GLY A 62 -7.29 7.73 9.75
N GLY A 63 -7.26 9.03 9.43
CA GLY A 63 -6.07 9.73 8.95
C GLY A 63 -4.95 9.75 9.99
N THR A 64 -5.27 10.03 11.25
CA THR A 64 -4.30 10.03 12.35
C THR A 64 -3.76 8.62 12.61
N ALA A 65 -4.64 7.62 12.67
CA ALA A 65 -4.25 6.22 12.85
C ALA A 65 -3.35 5.73 11.70
N ALA A 66 -3.71 6.06 10.45
CA ALA A 66 -2.91 5.72 9.28
C ALA A 66 -1.54 6.43 9.28
N PHE A 67 -1.49 7.71 9.65
CA PHE A 67 -0.26 8.48 9.74
C PHE A 67 0.73 7.88 10.76
N VAL A 68 0.26 7.63 11.99
CA VAL A 68 1.10 7.03 13.05
C VAL A 68 1.57 5.62 12.64
N SER A 69 0.67 4.81 12.09
CA SER A 69 1.00 3.47 11.61
C SER A 69 2.03 3.50 10.49
N ALA A 70 1.90 4.43 9.53
CA ALA A 70 2.83 4.59 8.43
C ALA A 70 4.23 5.00 8.91
N LEU A 71 4.34 5.91 9.89
CA LEU A 71 5.64 6.28 10.48
C LEU A 71 6.34 5.07 11.11
N ILE A 72 5.60 4.28 11.89
CA ILE A 72 6.13 3.07 12.53
C ILE A 72 6.54 2.04 11.46
N ALA A 73 5.68 1.81 10.47
CA ALA A 73 5.90 0.83 9.41
C ALA A 73 7.12 1.19 8.54
N VAL A 74 7.25 2.44 8.09
CA VAL A 74 8.39 2.90 7.26
C VAL A 74 9.70 2.76 8.04
N ARG A 75 9.75 3.23 9.29
CA ARG A 75 10.96 3.13 10.13
C ARG A 75 11.36 1.67 10.36
N THR A 76 10.37 0.82 10.65
CA THR A 76 10.61 -0.61 10.91
C THR A 76 11.04 -1.34 9.66
N LEU A 77 10.42 -1.05 8.51
CA LEU A 77 10.77 -1.67 7.23
C LEU A 77 12.20 -1.29 6.84
N LEU A 78 12.58 -0.01 6.88
CA LEU A 78 13.93 0.43 6.54
C LEU A 78 14.99 -0.23 7.44
N LYS A 79 14.68 -0.43 8.73
CA LYS A 79 15.54 -1.20 9.64
C LYS A 79 15.58 -2.69 9.27
N PHE A 80 14.45 -3.29 8.93
CA PHE A 80 14.36 -4.71 8.58
C PHE A 80 15.18 -5.04 7.32
N VAL A 81 14.99 -4.27 6.23
CA VAL A 81 15.63 -4.51 4.92
C VAL A 81 17.13 -4.21 4.90
N SER A 82 17.64 -3.57 5.95
CA SER A 82 19.09 -3.43 6.17
C SER A 82 19.76 -4.75 6.56
N ARG A 83 18.98 -5.74 7.04
CA ARG A 83 19.47 -7.03 7.52
C ARG A 83 18.84 -8.24 6.84
N HIS A 84 17.72 -8.05 6.14
CA HIS A 84 16.93 -9.11 5.53
C HIS A 84 16.58 -8.75 4.08
N ASP A 85 16.21 -9.76 3.30
CA ASP A 85 15.65 -9.58 1.96
C ASP A 85 14.11 -9.45 2.00
N TYR A 86 13.49 -9.43 0.81
CA TYR A 86 12.05 -9.28 0.66
C TYR A 86 11.31 -10.63 0.59
N THR A 87 11.98 -11.76 0.79
CA THR A 87 11.42 -13.11 0.58
C THR A 87 10.21 -13.38 1.46
N VAL A 88 10.23 -12.93 2.72
CA VAL A 88 9.09 -13.05 3.65
C VAL A 88 7.85 -12.33 3.11
N PHE A 89 8.02 -11.14 2.53
CA PHE A 89 6.92 -10.38 1.94
C PHE A 89 6.39 -11.04 0.67
N ALA A 90 7.24 -11.71 -0.10
CA ALA A 90 6.81 -12.47 -1.29
C ALA A 90 5.91 -13.63 -0.88
N TRP A 91 6.33 -14.44 0.10
CA TRP A 91 5.51 -15.54 0.63
C TRP A 91 4.21 -15.05 1.25
N TYR A 92 4.24 -13.97 2.04
CA TYR A 92 3.03 -13.33 2.55
C TYR A 92 2.05 -13.01 1.42
N ARG A 93 2.51 -12.42 0.31
CA ARG A 93 1.65 -12.08 -0.84
C ARG A 93 1.12 -13.31 -1.57
N ILE A 94 1.90 -14.38 -1.72
CA ILE A 94 1.45 -15.63 -2.35
C ILE A 94 0.33 -16.24 -1.51
N ILE A 95 0.53 -16.35 -0.20
CA ILE A 95 -0.46 -16.91 0.73
C ILE A 95 -1.73 -16.04 0.72
N PHE A 96 -1.58 -14.72 0.89
CA PHE A 96 -2.70 -13.80 0.90
C PHE A 96 -3.48 -13.82 -0.42
N GLY A 97 -2.78 -13.85 -1.56
CA GLY A 97 -3.40 -14.01 -2.87
C GLY A 97 -4.17 -15.32 -3.00
N GLY A 98 -3.62 -16.42 -2.47
CA GLY A 98 -4.32 -17.70 -2.38
C GLY A 98 -5.60 -17.63 -1.55
N VAL A 99 -5.57 -16.94 -0.40
CA VAL A 99 -6.76 -16.71 0.44
C VAL A 99 -7.83 -15.91 -0.30
N VAL A 100 -7.44 -14.84 -1.00
CA VAL A 100 -8.38 -14.05 -1.83
C VAL A 100 -9.02 -14.92 -2.90
N LEU A 101 -8.23 -15.72 -3.64
CA LEU A 101 -8.76 -16.62 -4.67
C LEU A 101 -9.70 -17.68 -4.09
N ALA A 102 -9.34 -18.30 -2.98
CA ALA A 102 -10.17 -19.33 -2.34
C ALA A 102 -11.49 -18.76 -1.81
N THR A 103 -11.46 -17.59 -1.18
CA THR A 103 -12.67 -16.93 -0.64
C THR A 103 -13.56 -16.39 -1.74
N ALA A 104 -12.99 -15.88 -2.84
CA ALA A 104 -13.74 -15.50 -4.03
C ALA A 104 -14.41 -16.70 -4.70
N TYR A 105 -13.67 -17.80 -4.89
CA TYR A 105 -14.20 -19.01 -5.54
C TYR A 105 -15.30 -19.70 -4.73
N SER A 106 -15.16 -19.72 -3.39
CA SER A 106 -16.16 -20.33 -2.49
C SER A 106 -17.40 -19.47 -2.27
N GLY A 107 -17.39 -18.20 -2.70
CA GLY A 107 -18.47 -17.25 -2.44
C GLY A 107 -18.59 -16.82 -0.97
N LEU A 108 -17.59 -17.12 -0.14
CA LEU A 108 -17.56 -16.72 1.28
C LEU A 108 -17.43 -15.22 1.47
N VAL A 109 -16.73 -14.57 0.53
CA VAL A 109 -16.53 -13.12 0.52
C VAL A 109 -16.87 -12.62 -0.87
N ASP A 110 -17.76 -11.63 -0.93
CA ASP A 110 -18.03 -10.92 -2.17
C ASP A 110 -16.90 -9.92 -2.42
N TRP A 111 -15.97 -10.32 -3.28
CA TRP A 111 -14.90 -9.46 -3.78
C TRP A 111 -15.31 -8.71 -5.05
N GLY A 112 -16.52 -8.94 -5.54
CA GLY A 112 -17.14 -8.11 -6.57
C GLY A 112 -17.35 -6.69 -6.03
N THR A 113 -17.41 -5.72 -6.93
CA THR A 113 -17.66 -4.33 -6.58
C THR A 113 -19.03 -4.22 -5.88
N VAL A 114 -19.03 -3.97 -4.58
CA VAL A 114 -20.10 -3.18 -3.96
C VAL A 114 -19.89 -1.77 -4.50
N TYR A 115 -20.42 -1.51 -5.71
CA TYR A 115 -20.80 -0.25 -6.38
C TYR A 115 -20.94 -0.51 -7.89
#